data_AF-A0ABD1EDN1-F1
#
_entry.id   AF-A0ABD1EDN1-F1
#
_cell.length_a   1.000
_cell.length_b   1.000
_cell.length_c   1.000
_cell.angle_alpha   90.00
_cell.angle_beta   90.00
_cell.angle_gamma   90.00
#
_symmetry.space_group_name_H-M   'P 1'
#
loop_
_entity.id
_entity.type
_entity.pdbx_description
1 polymer ?
#
loop_
_entity_poly.entity_id
_entity_poly.type
_entity_poly.pdbx_seq_one_letter_code
_entity_poly.pdbx_strand_id
1 'polypeptide(L)'
;MNKAKEEFKEILSKLERSNIPFSQLNKSTVIKNFKFNHHKLVLQPLMFGCVFLLPYFLMMNLNFSENCIIDMPDAIRKILRQPEYCEICVDVYKVDKISSISPTEFLENYVKKVHPVVVTDGAVNWSARSIFNFKFFKEYFHKFEIKKHSDKNCQFFPYHTEFRSLREAFNVSESRALSNEKEKPWYIGWNNCNDEAGRYLRQFYERPYFLSNLTESLALSWIFMGGPGPGAHMWTTSIIHRGKLSYVEENYGS
;
A
#
# COMPACT_ATOMS: atom_id res chain seq x y z
N MET A 1 -31.75 23.89 33.52
CA MET A 1 -31.99 23.67 34.97
C MET A 1 -33.17 24.46 35.52
N ASN A 2 -33.40 25.72 35.14
CA ASN A 2 -34.51 26.52 35.70
C ASN A 2 -35.91 25.93 35.41
N LYS A 3 -36.11 25.34 34.23
CA LYS A 3 -37.38 24.68 33.85
C LYS A 3 -37.76 23.51 34.77
N ALA A 4 -36.79 22.69 35.19
CA ALA A 4 -37.05 21.55 36.09
C ALA A 4 -37.41 22.02 37.51
N LYS A 5 -36.85 23.15 37.97
CA LYS A 5 -37.23 23.75 39.26
C LYS A 5 -38.66 24.28 39.25
N GLU A 6 -39.10 24.87 38.13
CA GLU A 6 -40.47 25.35 37.95
C GLU A 6 -41.48 24.19 37.93
N GLU A 7 -41.21 23.13 37.16
CA GLU A 7 -42.07 21.93 37.12
C GLU A 7 -42.18 21.25 38.49
N PHE A 8 -41.08 21.18 39.26
CA PHE A 8 -41.09 20.61 40.60
C PHE A 8 -41.89 21.46 41.61
N LYS A 9 -41.80 22.80 41.51
CA LYS A 9 -42.63 23.70 42.33
C LYS A 9 -44.11 23.60 41.96
N GLU A 10 -44.43 23.43 40.69
CA GLU A 10 -45.81 23.26 40.24
C GLU A 10 -46.42 21.98 40.83
N ILE A 11 -45.68 20.87 40.84
CA ILE A 11 -46.10 19.60 41.45
C ILE A 11 -46.30 19.75 42.96
N LEU A 12 -45.38 20.41 43.67
CA LEU A 12 -45.51 20.67 45.11
C LEU A 12 -46.75 21.52 45.42
N SER A 13 -47.04 22.54 44.60
CA SER A 13 -48.21 23.40 44.79
C SER A 13 -49.55 22.67 44.55
N LYS A 14 -49.55 21.67 43.65
CA LYS A 14 -50.72 20.80 43.42
C LYS A 14 -50.94 19.84 44.58
N LEU A 15 -49.87 19.39 45.23
CA LEU A 15 -49.94 18.51 46.41
C LEU A 15 -50.44 19.25 47.65
N GLU A 16 -49.99 20.48 47.90
CA GLU A 16 -50.49 21.32 49.01
C GLU A 16 -51.98 21.67 48.87
N ARG A 17 -52.46 21.94 47.65
CA ARG A 17 -53.90 22.22 47.40
C ARG A 17 -54.80 21.01 47.60
N SER A 18 -54.26 19.80 47.51
CA SER A 18 -55.05 18.57 47.54
C SER A 18 -55.32 18.06 48.96
N ASN A 19 -54.78 18.73 50.00
CA ASN A 19 -55.01 18.45 51.43
C ASN A 19 -54.86 16.96 51.81
N ILE A 20 -53.97 16.25 51.12
CA ILE A 20 -53.67 14.83 51.38
C ILE A 20 -52.58 14.76 52.45
N PRO A 21 -52.83 14.17 53.62
CA PRO A 21 -51.82 14.06 54.66
C PRO A 21 -50.67 13.15 54.22
N PHE A 22 -49.44 13.62 54.41
CA PHE A 22 -48.19 12.94 53.99
C PHE A 22 -48.06 11.50 54.52
N SER A 23 -48.78 11.16 55.60
CA SER A 23 -48.81 9.83 56.20
C SER A 23 -49.53 8.76 55.35
N GLN A 24 -50.31 9.14 54.32
CA GLN A 24 -50.88 8.20 53.35
C GLN A 24 -49.96 7.89 52.16
N LEU A 25 -48.88 8.65 51.95
CA LEU A 25 -47.90 8.36 50.90
C LEU A 25 -47.01 7.14 51.21
N ASN A 26 -47.03 6.63 52.45
CA ASN A 26 -46.19 5.50 52.86
C ASN A 26 -46.94 4.15 52.97
N LYS A 27 -48.15 4.05 52.39
CA LYS A 27 -48.91 2.79 52.31
C LYS A 27 -49.40 2.47 50.89
N SER A 28 -48.58 2.72 49.88
CA SER A 28 -48.75 2.02 48.59
C SER A 28 -48.03 0.68 48.66
N THR A 29 -48.81 -0.31 49.06
CA THR A 29 -48.51 -1.73 49.09
C THR A 29 -48.24 -2.22 47.66
N VAL A 30 -47.01 -2.02 47.15
CA VAL A 30 -46.55 -2.64 45.89
C VAL A 30 -45.30 -3.51 46.11
N ILE A 31 -44.90 -3.76 47.36
CA ILE A 31 -43.91 -4.79 47.71
C ILE A 31 -44.60 -6.08 48.12
N LYS A 32 -45.49 -6.62 47.28
CA LYS A 32 -45.90 -8.04 47.31
C LYS A 32 -46.27 -8.46 45.89
N ASN A 33 -45.30 -9.04 45.19
CA ASN A 33 -45.39 -9.89 43.98
C ASN A 33 -44.41 -9.54 42.84
N PHE A 34 -43.17 -9.19 43.16
CA PHE A 34 -42.08 -9.42 42.21
C PHE A 34 -41.53 -10.83 42.41
N LYS A 35 -42.19 -11.82 41.81
CA LYS A 35 -41.53 -13.10 41.50
C LYS A 35 -40.45 -12.76 40.47
N PHE A 36 -39.20 -12.69 40.92
CA PHE A 36 -38.05 -12.59 40.02
C PHE A 36 -38.03 -13.84 39.14
N ASN A 37 -38.50 -13.69 37.90
CA ASN A 37 -38.30 -14.69 36.86
C ASN A 37 -36.80 -14.71 36.54
N HIS A 38 -36.04 -15.57 37.21
CA HIS A 38 -34.58 -15.71 37.08
C HIS A 38 -34.12 -15.82 35.62
N HIS A 39 -34.94 -16.39 34.74
CA HIS A 39 -34.62 -16.48 33.30
C HIS A 39 -34.51 -15.13 32.58
N LYS A 40 -35.30 -14.11 32.93
CA LYS A 40 -35.20 -12.80 32.26
C LYS A 40 -34.06 -11.94 32.81
N LEU A 41 -33.65 -12.16 34.06
CA LEU A 41 -32.56 -11.41 34.69
C LEU A 41 -31.17 -11.90 34.27
N VAL A 42 -31.04 -13.17 33.87
CA VAL A 42 -29.77 -13.73 33.37
C VAL A 42 -29.58 -13.43 31.88
N LEU A 43 -30.66 -13.36 31.09
CA LEU A 43 -30.56 -13.02 29.66
C LEU A 43 -30.11 -11.56 29.42
N GLN A 44 -30.52 -10.61 30.26
CA GLN A 44 -30.16 -9.19 30.06
C GLN A 44 -28.65 -8.88 30.15
N PRO A 45 -27.89 -9.30 31.18
CA PRO A 45 -26.44 -9.07 31.24
C PRO A 45 -25.68 -9.90 30.20
N LEU A 46 -26.20 -11.07 29.82
CA LEU A 46 -25.60 -11.92 28.80
C LEU A 46 -25.73 -11.30 27.40
N MET A 47 -26.90 -10.72 27.09
CA MET A 47 -27.10 -9.91 25.89
C MET A 47 -26.23 -8.64 25.89
N PHE A 48 -26.10 -7.96 27.03
CA PHE A 48 -25.23 -6.78 27.14
C PHE A 48 -23.74 -7.15 26.98
N GLY A 49 -23.32 -8.27 27.55
CA GLY A 49 -21.98 -8.84 27.35
C GLY A 49 -21.71 -9.21 25.89
N CYS A 50 -22.66 -9.87 25.22
CA CYS A 50 -22.52 -10.21 23.80
C CYS A 50 -22.48 -8.97 22.89
N VAL A 51 -23.24 -7.92 23.20
CA VAL A 51 -23.32 -6.71 22.36
C VAL A 51 -22.18 -5.74 22.62
N PHE A 52 -21.65 -5.65 23.84
CA PHE A 52 -20.63 -4.66 24.19
C PHE A 52 -19.26 -5.27 24.51
N LEU A 53 -19.20 -6.36 25.29
CA LEU A 53 -17.92 -6.96 25.69
C LEU A 53 -17.32 -7.83 24.57
N LEU A 54 -18.15 -8.51 23.77
CA LEU A 54 -17.66 -9.35 22.67
C LEU A 54 -17.01 -8.53 21.55
N PRO A 55 -17.62 -7.42 21.06
CA PRO A 55 -16.98 -6.57 20.05
C PRO A 55 -15.79 -5.82 20.64
N TYR A 56 -15.82 -5.42 21.91
CA TYR A 56 -14.69 -4.80 22.59
C TYR A 56 -13.50 -5.77 22.70
N PHE A 57 -13.75 -7.02 23.09
CA PHE A 57 -12.73 -8.07 23.14
C PHE A 57 -12.21 -8.39 21.74
N LEU A 58 -13.07 -8.50 20.73
CA LEU A 58 -12.67 -8.66 19.33
C LEU A 58 -11.81 -7.49 18.86
N MET A 59 -12.19 -6.25 19.17
CA MET A 59 -11.44 -5.04 18.82
C MET A 59 -10.08 -4.98 19.53
N MET A 60 -9.98 -5.46 20.77
CA MET A 60 -8.73 -5.48 21.53
C MET A 60 -7.79 -6.62 21.08
N ASN A 61 -8.33 -7.71 20.55
CA ASN A 61 -7.55 -8.83 19.98
C ASN A 61 -7.31 -8.70 18.47
N LEU A 62 -7.92 -7.71 17.81
CA LEU A 62 -7.51 -7.30 16.48
C LEU A 62 -6.13 -6.66 16.61
N ASN A 63 -5.10 -7.48 16.39
CA ASN A 63 -3.76 -6.99 16.13
C ASN A 63 -3.84 -6.05 14.92
N PHE A 64 -3.81 -4.74 15.18
CA PHE A 64 -3.50 -3.72 14.18
C PHE A 64 -2.02 -3.87 13.77
N SER A 65 -1.68 -5.03 13.19
CA SER A 65 -0.50 -5.13 12.36
C SER A 65 -0.71 -4.26 11.12
N GLU A 66 0.37 -3.82 10.47
CA GLU A 66 0.35 -2.90 9.33
C GLU A 66 -0.40 -3.40 8.07
N ASN A 67 -1.22 -4.45 8.19
CA ASN A 67 -2.06 -4.99 7.14
C ASN A 67 -3.53 -4.65 7.42
N CYS A 68 -4.27 -4.32 6.35
CA CYS A 68 -5.65 -3.85 6.41
C CYS A 68 -6.57 -4.84 7.17
N ILE A 69 -7.57 -4.30 7.89
CA ILE A 69 -8.59 -5.08 8.63
C ILE A 69 -9.39 -6.00 7.69
N ILE A 70 -9.52 -5.60 6.43
CA ILE A 70 -10.21 -6.36 5.38
C ILE A 70 -9.31 -6.34 4.15
N ASP A 71 -8.86 -7.51 3.72
CA ASP A 71 -8.23 -7.66 2.41
C ASP A 71 -9.30 -7.48 1.34
N MET A 72 -9.09 -6.51 0.45
CA MET A 72 -10.06 -6.21 -0.60
C MET A 72 -10.06 -7.33 -1.66
N PRO A 73 -11.21 -7.99 -1.91
CA PRO A 73 -11.31 -9.02 -2.94
C PRO A 73 -10.89 -8.48 -4.31
N ASP A 74 -10.20 -9.30 -5.11
CA ASP A 74 -9.71 -8.92 -6.44
C ASP A 74 -10.80 -8.39 -7.37
N ALA A 75 -12.01 -8.95 -7.26
CA ALA A 75 -13.16 -8.48 -8.02
C ALA A 75 -13.49 -7.01 -7.72
N ILE A 76 -13.49 -6.64 -6.43
CA ILE A 76 -13.76 -5.26 -5.99
C ILE A 76 -12.60 -4.35 -6.43
N ARG A 77 -11.36 -4.80 -6.30
CA ARG A 77 -10.18 -4.03 -6.75
C ARG A 77 -10.22 -3.73 -8.26
N LYS A 78 -10.69 -4.68 -9.07
CA LYS A 78 -10.86 -4.49 -10.53
C LYS A 78 -11.99 -3.53 -10.85
N ILE A 79 -13.12 -3.61 -10.14
CA ILE A 79 -14.28 -2.71 -10.34
C ILE A 79 -13.94 -1.27 -9.93
N LEU A 80 -13.17 -1.09 -8.87
CA LEU A 80 -12.74 0.23 -8.39
C LEU A 80 -11.53 0.78 -9.14
N ARG A 81 -10.96 0.03 -10.10
CA ARG A 81 -9.93 0.55 -10.98
C ARG A 81 -10.54 1.65 -11.83
N GLN A 82 -9.82 2.76 -11.99
CA GLN A 82 -10.25 3.83 -12.89
C GLN A 82 -10.44 3.26 -14.30
N PRO A 83 -11.48 3.70 -15.04
CA PRO A 83 -11.67 3.27 -16.41
C PRO A 83 -10.45 3.65 -17.25
N GLU A 84 -9.91 2.67 -17.96
CA GLU A 84 -8.78 2.87 -18.88
C GLU A 84 -9.34 3.40 -20.21
N TYR A 85 -8.86 4.54 -20.70
CA TYR A 85 -9.25 5.07 -22.00
C TYR A 85 -8.52 4.30 -23.11
N CYS A 86 -9.26 3.54 -23.92
CA CYS A 86 -8.70 2.74 -25.02
C CYS A 86 -7.95 3.58 -26.07
N GLU A 87 -8.22 4.89 -26.13
CA GLU A 87 -7.58 5.87 -27.02
C GLU A 87 -6.05 5.89 -26.89
N ILE A 88 -5.52 5.54 -25.71
CA ILE A 88 -4.07 5.45 -25.45
C ILE A 88 -3.37 4.42 -26.36
N CYS A 89 -4.10 3.40 -26.81
CA CYS A 89 -3.55 2.32 -27.63
C CYS A 89 -3.92 2.43 -29.12
N VAL A 90 -4.68 3.45 -29.51
CA VAL A 90 -5.10 3.63 -30.90
C VAL A 90 -3.91 4.06 -31.74
N ASP A 91 -3.74 3.42 -32.89
CA ASP A 91 -2.68 3.68 -33.87
C ASP A 91 -1.22 3.49 -33.39
N VAL A 92 -1.03 2.74 -32.29
CA VAL A 92 0.31 2.35 -31.81
C VAL A 92 0.76 1.05 -32.49
N TYR A 93 1.31 1.16 -33.70
CA TYR A 93 1.82 0.00 -34.46
C TYR A 93 3.30 -0.30 -34.22
N LYS A 94 4.05 0.65 -33.67
CA LYS A 94 5.49 0.54 -33.41
C LYS A 94 5.88 1.34 -32.18
N VAL A 95 6.99 0.96 -31.56
CA VAL A 95 7.61 1.73 -30.48
C VAL A 95 8.69 2.62 -31.08
N ASP A 96 8.59 3.93 -30.86
CA ASP A 96 9.56 4.89 -31.37
C ASP A 96 10.91 4.75 -30.65
N LYS A 97 12.00 5.02 -31.39
CA LYS A 97 13.37 5.00 -30.89
C LYS A 97 13.98 6.36 -31.12
N ILE A 98 14.33 7.06 -30.05
CA ILE A 98 14.81 8.45 -30.09
C ILE A 98 16.08 8.61 -29.27
N SER A 99 16.81 9.68 -29.53
CA SER A 99 18.00 10.09 -28.79
C SER A 99 18.02 11.60 -28.62
N SER A 100 18.73 12.09 -27.61
CA SER A 100 18.97 13.50 -27.34
C SER A 100 17.70 14.35 -27.21
N ILE A 101 16.66 13.78 -26.59
CA ILE A 101 15.36 14.43 -26.38
C ILE A 101 15.36 15.35 -25.15
N SER A 102 14.77 16.53 -25.27
CA SER A 102 14.62 17.42 -24.11
C SER A 102 13.59 16.89 -23.10
N PRO A 103 13.71 17.18 -21.78
CA PRO A 103 12.71 16.78 -20.80
C PRO A 103 11.29 17.27 -21.11
N THR A 104 11.17 18.47 -21.68
CA THR A 104 9.88 19.06 -22.07
C THR A 104 9.27 18.29 -23.23
N GLU A 105 10.05 18.00 -24.28
CA GLU A 105 9.58 17.24 -25.42
C GLU A 105 9.20 15.80 -25.02
N PHE A 106 9.97 15.17 -24.14
CA PHE A 106 9.66 13.85 -23.61
C PHE A 106 8.32 13.85 -22.85
N LEU A 107 8.09 14.86 -22.01
CA LEU A 107 6.86 15.01 -21.25
C LEU A 107 5.64 15.23 -22.17
N GLU A 108 5.72 16.17 -23.11
CA GLU A 108 4.61 16.54 -23.99
C GLU A 108 4.28 15.45 -25.01
N ASN A 109 5.29 14.80 -25.59
CA ASN A 109 5.09 13.88 -26.71
C ASN A 109 4.87 12.44 -26.27
N TYR A 110 5.39 12.02 -25.11
CA TYR A 110 5.34 10.60 -24.72
C TYR A 110 4.63 10.38 -23.38
N VAL A 111 4.95 11.16 -22.34
CA VAL A 111 4.37 10.94 -21.00
C VAL A 111 2.89 11.34 -20.96
N LYS A 112 2.54 12.57 -21.36
CA LYS A 112 1.16 13.06 -21.32
C LYS A 112 0.23 12.27 -22.25
N LYS A 113 0.76 11.83 -23.39
CA LYS A 113 0.02 11.04 -24.38
C LYS A 113 0.01 9.54 -24.05
N VAL A 114 0.78 9.10 -23.06
CA VAL A 114 0.93 7.68 -22.68
C VAL A 114 1.42 6.81 -23.86
N HIS A 115 2.31 7.36 -24.69
CA HIS A 115 2.88 6.67 -25.85
C HIS A 115 4.21 5.98 -25.50
N PRO A 116 4.39 4.69 -25.86
CA PRO A 116 5.62 3.97 -25.56
C PRO A 116 6.80 4.45 -26.42
N VAL A 117 7.97 4.59 -25.80
CA VAL A 117 9.19 5.07 -26.47
C VAL A 117 10.44 4.45 -25.86
N VAL A 118 11.46 4.24 -26.70
CA VAL A 118 12.81 3.84 -26.29
C VAL A 118 13.76 5.02 -26.49
N VAL A 119 14.31 5.55 -25.39
CA VAL A 119 15.38 6.56 -25.44
C VAL A 119 16.73 5.85 -25.46
N THR A 120 17.38 5.80 -26.63
CA THR A 120 18.54 4.93 -26.88
C THR A 120 19.81 5.38 -26.17
N ASP A 121 19.93 6.67 -25.84
CA ASP A 121 21.04 7.28 -25.11
C ASP A 121 20.71 7.55 -23.63
N GLY A 122 19.59 7.04 -23.12
CA GLY A 122 19.10 7.31 -21.78
C GLY A 122 20.02 6.91 -20.62
N ALA A 123 20.88 5.92 -20.85
CA ALA A 123 21.85 5.40 -19.89
C ALA A 123 23.31 5.66 -20.31
N VAL A 124 23.56 6.59 -21.25
CA VAL A 124 24.90 6.75 -21.85
C VAL A 124 25.99 7.06 -20.82
N ASN A 125 25.66 7.86 -19.79
CA ASN A 125 26.57 8.28 -18.72
C ASN A 125 26.69 7.28 -17.56
N TRP A 126 25.96 6.16 -17.60
CA TRP A 126 25.94 5.24 -16.47
C TRP A 126 27.18 4.33 -16.51
N SER A 127 28.05 4.46 -15.51
CA SER A 127 29.18 3.53 -15.31
C SER A 127 28.70 2.11 -15.02
N ALA A 128 27.46 1.95 -14.55
CA ALA A 128 26.77 0.66 -14.41
C ALA A 128 26.84 -0.20 -15.67
N ARG A 129 26.88 0.40 -16.88
CA ARG A 129 26.94 -0.36 -18.15
C ARG A 129 28.17 -1.26 -18.27
N SER A 130 29.30 -0.88 -17.68
CA SER A 130 30.54 -1.67 -17.70
C SER A 130 30.79 -2.41 -16.39
N ILE A 131 30.21 -1.93 -15.28
CA ILE A 131 30.49 -2.46 -13.94
C ILE A 131 29.49 -3.54 -13.52
N PHE A 132 28.20 -3.38 -13.85
CA PHE A 132 27.16 -4.28 -13.37
C PHE A 132 27.20 -5.61 -14.13
N ASN A 133 27.58 -6.64 -13.40
CA ASN A 133 27.58 -8.02 -13.84
C ASN A 133 27.27 -8.95 -12.67
N PHE A 134 27.17 -10.25 -12.93
CA PHE A 134 26.84 -11.24 -11.90
C PHE A 134 27.81 -11.19 -10.71
N LYS A 135 29.12 -11.07 -10.97
CA LYS A 135 30.15 -11.02 -9.92
C LYS A 135 29.98 -9.79 -9.04
N PHE A 136 29.77 -8.62 -9.63
CA PHE A 136 29.50 -7.38 -8.89
C PHE A 136 28.30 -7.55 -7.95
N PHE A 137 27.18 -8.08 -8.46
CA PHE A 137 25.98 -8.24 -7.63
C PHE A 137 26.12 -9.32 -6.56
N LYS A 138 26.89 -10.38 -6.80
CA LYS A 138 27.24 -11.38 -5.79
C LYS A 138 28.07 -10.78 -4.65
N GLU A 139 29.10 -10.01 -4.97
CA GLU A 139 29.92 -9.31 -3.97
C GLU A 139 29.11 -8.25 -3.21
N TYR A 140 28.28 -7.49 -3.92
CA TYR A 140 27.34 -6.53 -3.36
C TYR A 140 26.40 -7.20 -2.35
N PHE A 141 25.81 -8.33 -2.71
CA PHE A 141 24.93 -9.10 -1.85
C PHE A 141 25.63 -9.57 -0.58
N HIS A 142 26.82 -10.17 -0.70
CA HIS A 142 27.62 -10.56 0.46
C HIS A 142 27.97 -9.37 1.37
N LYS A 143 28.30 -8.21 0.78
CA LYS A 143 28.67 -7.01 1.54
C LYS A 143 27.54 -6.44 2.38
N PHE A 144 26.31 -6.44 1.87
CA PHE A 144 25.19 -5.70 2.49
C PHE A 144 24.09 -6.59 3.10
N GLU A 145 23.94 -7.85 2.68
CA GLU A 145 22.98 -8.78 3.31
C GLU A 145 23.52 -9.30 4.65
N ILE A 146 24.83 -9.60 4.74
CA ILE A 146 25.46 -10.08 5.98
C ILE A 146 25.36 -9.05 7.12
N LYS A 147 25.25 -7.75 6.77
CA LYS A 147 25.29 -6.65 7.74
C LYS A 147 23.93 -6.32 8.36
N LYS A 148 22.81 -6.91 7.92
CA LYS A 148 21.49 -6.50 8.40
C LYS A 148 20.50 -7.66 8.52
N HIS A 149 20.12 -7.99 9.75
CA HIS A 149 18.79 -8.55 10.02
C HIS A 149 17.80 -7.37 9.94
N SER A 150 17.27 -7.03 8.76
CA SER A 150 16.24 -5.98 8.68
C SER A 150 14.85 -6.57 8.57
N ASP A 151 13.99 -6.16 9.49
CA ASP A 151 12.54 -6.40 9.59
C ASP A 151 11.71 -5.85 8.41
N LYS A 152 12.33 -5.55 7.25
CA LYS A 152 11.64 -5.07 6.05
C LYS A 152 11.50 -6.22 5.05
N ASN A 153 10.28 -6.48 4.59
CA ASN A 153 9.98 -7.49 3.57
C ASN A 153 10.57 -7.08 2.21
N CYS A 154 11.81 -7.48 1.95
CA CYS A 154 12.42 -7.40 0.63
C CYS A 154 11.72 -8.44 -0.28
N GLN A 155 11.29 -8.00 -1.45
CA GLN A 155 10.63 -8.84 -2.43
C GLN A 155 11.64 -9.49 -3.36
N PHE A 156 11.46 -10.79 -3.58
CA PHE A 156 12.20 -11.60 -4.52
C PHE A 156 11.21 -12.18 -5.53
N PHE A 157 11.51 -12.06 -6.82
CA PHE A 157 10.67 -12.51 -7.93
C PHE A 157 11.36 -13.64 -8.69
N PRO A 158 11.02 -14.90 -8.41
CA PRO A 158 11.50 -16.04 -9.16
C PRO A 158 10.66 -16.25 -10.42
N TYR A 159 11.12 -15.76 -11.57
CA TYR A 159 10.41 -15.95 -12.83
C TYR A 159 10.84 -17.28 -13.47
N HIS A 160 9.96 -18.27 -13.42
CA HIS A 160 10.18 -19.60 -14.04
C HIS A 160 11.54 -20.24 -13.68
N THR A 161 11.96 -20.10 -12.42
CA THR A 161 13.23 -20.62 -11.91
C THR A 161 13.02 -21.40 -10.62
N GLU A 162 13.95 -22.31 -10.31
CA GLU A 162 13.96 -23.09 -9.08
C GLU A 162 14.36 -22.30 -7.82
N PHE A 163 14.94 -21.11 -7.99
CA PHE A 163 15.45 -20.31 -6.88
C PHE A 163 14.32 -19.82 -5.97
N ARG A 164 14.48 -20.02 -4.66
CA ARG A 164 13.56 -19.53 -3.62
C ARG A 164 14.04 -18.25 -2.96
N SER A 165 15.31 -17.92 -3.12
CA SER A 165 15.92 -16.74 -2.52
C SER A 165 17.05 -16.19 -3.38
N LEU A 166 17.38 -14.92 -3.13
CA LEU A 166 18.53 -14.27 -3.76
C LEU A 166 19.87 -14.94 -3.38
N ARG A 167 19.94 -15.51 -2.18
CA ARG A 167 21.08 -16.31 -1.71
C ARG A 167 21.32 -17.53 -2.58
N GLU A 168 20.25 -18.27 -2.91
CA GLU A 168 20.34 -19.43 -3.81
C GLU A 168 20.77 -18.99 -5.21
N ALA A 169 20.20 -17.91 -5.73
CA ALA A 169 20.54 -17.40 -7.06
C ALA A 169 22.01 -16.95 -7.18
N PHE A 170 22.61 -16.40 -6.12
CA PHE A 170 24.05 -16.07 -6.11
C PHE A 170 24.97 -17.26 -5.79
N ASN A 171 24.40 -18.39 -5.35
CA ASN A 171 25.12 -19.62 -5.05
C ASN A 171 25.06 -20.64 -6.21
N VAL A 172 25.18 -20.15 -7.45
CA VAL A 172 25.26 -20.98 -8.66
C VAL A 172 26.69 -21.06 -9.19
N SER A 173 26.94 -22.04 -10.07
CA SER A 173 28.20 -22.16 -10.80
C SER A 173 28.39 -20.98 -11.77
N GLU A 174 29.65 -20.70 -12.14
CA GLU A 174 29.96 -19.66 -13.13
C GLU A 174 29.31 -19.96 -14.49
N SER A 175 29.31 -21.23 -14.91
CA SER A 175 28.62 -21.69 -16.13
C SER A 175 27.14 -21.32 -16.13
N ARG A 176 26.46 -21.54 -14.99
CA ARG A 176 25.05 -21.20 -14.83
C ARG A 176 24.82 -19.69 -14.79
N ALA A 177 25.68 -18.94 -14.10
CA ALA A 177 25.60 -17.49 -14.02
C ALA A 177 25.73 -16.83 -15.41
N LEU A 178 26.60 -17.38 -16.28
CA LEU A 178 26.80 -16.92 -17.65
C LEU A 178 25.71 -17.42 -18.62
N SER A 179 24.76 -18.22 -18.15
CA SER A 179 23.64 -18.75 -18.95
C SER A 179 24.10 -19.52 -20.18
N ASN A 180 25.11 -20.38 -19.99
CA ASN A 180 25.59 -21.28 -21.04
C ASN A 180 24.45 -22.19 -21.56
N GLU A 181 24.49 -22.56 -22.84
CA GLU A 181 23.39 -23.28 -23.52
C GLU A 181 23.01 -24.63 -22.88
N LYS A 182 23.93 -25.27 -22.14
CA LYS A 182 23.69 -26.56 -21.46
C LYS A 182 23.04 -26.41 -20.08
N GLU A 183 22.97 -25.19 -19.57
CA GLU A 183 22.41 -24.87 -18.26
C GLU A 183 20.92 -24.55 -18.39
N LYS A 184 20.14 -24.73 -17.31
CA LYS A 184 18.73 -24.31 -17.34
C LYS A 184 18.65 -22.77 -17.38
N PRO A 185 17.68 -22.19 -18.09
CA PRO A 185 17.46 -20.75 -18.07
C PRO A 185 17.04 -20.29 -16.67
N TRP A 186 17.32 -19.04 -16.36
CA TRP A 186 16.84 -18.41 -15.13
C TRP A 186 16.68 -16.92 -15.35
N TYR A 187 15.66 -16.35 -14.70
CA TYR A 187 15.42 -14.92 -14.65
C TYR A 187 14.84 -14.58 -13.28
N ILE A 188 15.42 -13.59 -12.61
CA ILE A 188 15.00 -13.15 -11.29
C ILE A 188 14.89 -11.64 -11.23
N GLY A 189 14.02 -11.17 -10.34
CA GLY A 189 14.01 -9.78 -9.91
C GLY A 189 14.10 -9.68 -8.39
N TRP A 190 14.59 -8.56 -7.88
CA TRP A 190 14.47 -8.20 -6.47
C TRP A 190 14.47 -6.69 -6.28
N ASN A 191 13.90 -6.20 -5.18
CA ASN A 191 14.13 -4.82 -4.77
C ASN A 191 15.18 -4.74 -3.68
N ASN A 192 15.88 -3.61 -3.67
CA ASN A 192 16.72 -3.27 -2.56
C ASN A 192 15.91 -2.56 -1.45
N CYS A 193 15.85 -3.22 -0.29
CA CYS A 193 15.23 -2.76 0.95
C CYS A 193 16.24 -2.17 1.96
N ASN A 194 17.54 -2.18 1.64
CA ASN A 194 18.63 -1.67 2.47
C ASN A 194 19.11 -0.31 1.92
N ASP A 195 18.88 0.76 2.71
CA ASP A 195 19.22 2.13 2.35
C ASP A 195 20.73 2.33 2.08
N GLU A 196 21.61 1.66 2.82
CA GLU A 196 23.06 1.72 2.61
C GLU A 196 23.44 1.07 1.28
N ALA A 197 22.90 -0.12 1.05
CA ALA A 197 23.10 -0.84 -0.20
C ALA A 197 22.53 -0.03 -1.39
N GLY A 198 21.47 0.75 -1.17
CA GLY A 198 20.84 1.57 -2.21
C GLY A 198 21.67 2.78 -2.55
N ARG A 199 22.22 3.45 -1.53
CA ARG A 199 23.18 4.55 -1.72
C ARG A 199 24.43 4.09 -2.47
N TYR A 200 24.91 2.87 -2.21
CA TYR A 200 26.05 2.32 -2.95
C TYR A 200 25.73 2.10 -4.43
N LEU A 201 24.59 1.51 -4.78
CA LEU A 201 24.21 1.32 -6.19
C LEU A 201 24.02 2.64 -6.94
N ARG A 202 23.48 3.67 -6.28
CA ARG A 202 23.29 5.02 -6.85
C ARG A 202 24.58 5.75 -7.21
N GLN A 203 25.75 5.20 -6.90
CA GLN A 203 27.03 5.72 -7.37
C GLN A 203 27.31 5.38 -8.85
N PHE A 204 26.60 4.40 -9.43
CA PHE A 204 26.91 3.86 -10.76
C PHE A 204 25.90 4.26 -11.84
N TYR A 205 24.78 4.86 -11.45
CA TYR A 205 23.76 5.34 -12.37
C TYR A 205 23.14 6.61 -11.81
N GLU A 206 22.59 7.41 -12.70
CA GLU A 206 21.91 8.65 -12.37
C GLU A 206 20.50 8.65 -12.95
N ARG A 207 19.69 9.62 -12.53
CA ARG A 207 18.40 9.84 -13.17
C ARG A 207 18.64 10.17 -14.65
N PRO A 208 17.97 9.48 -15.60
CA PRO A 208 18.12 9.80 -17.02
C PRO A 208 17.83 11.26 -17.33
N TYR A 209 18.62 11.85 -18.23
CA TYR A 209 18.61 13.29 -18.52
C TYR A 209 17.26 13.81 -19.07
N PHE A 210 16.48 12.94 -19.71
CA PHE A 210 15.17 13.25 -20.30
C PHE A 210 14.01 13.21 -19.29
N LEU A 211 14.25 12.78 -18.05
CA LEU A 211 13.25 12.85 -16.98
C LEU A 211 13.27 14.23 -16.32
N SER A 212 12.09 14.74 -15.93
CA SER A 212 11.98 16.04 -15.26
C SER A 212 12.41 15.95 -13.80
N ASN A 213 12.84 17.07 -13.20
CA ASN A 213 13.24 17.11 -11.77
C ASN A 213 12.07 16.82 -10.83
N LEU A 214 10.83 16.90 -11.35
CA LEU A 214 9.61 16.57 -10.63
C LEU A 214 9.32 15.06 -10.65
N THR A 215 10.00 14.30 -11.51
CA THR A 215 9.88 12.84 -11.52
C THR A 215 10.50 12.31 -10.24
N GLU A 216 9.64 11.74 -9.38
CA GLU A 216 10.05 11.07 -8.16
C GLU A 216 10.99 9.91 -8.50
N SER A 217 12.23 9.95 -8.02
CA SER A 217 13.05 8.74 -7.98
C SER A 217 12.60 7.95 -6.75
N LEU A 218 11.74 6.97 -6.93
CA LEU A 218 11.41 6.05 -5.84
C LEU A 218 12.73 5.49 -5.27
N ALA A 219 12.85 5.50 -3.94
CA ALA A 219 14.06 5.06 -3.23
C ALA A 219 14.39 3.56 -3.45
N LEU A 220 13.45 2.81 -4.01
CA LEU A 220 13.54 1.37 -4.27
C LEU A 220 14.06 1.12 -5.69
N SER A 221 15.31 0.68 -5.78
CA SER A 221 15.87 0.12 -7.02
C SER A 221 15.39 -1.32 -7.17
N TRP A 222 14.62 -1.58 -8.22
CA TRP A 222 14.33 -2.94 -8.67
C TRP A 222 15.44 -3.37 -9.62
N ILE A 223 15.97 -4.57 -9.40
CA ILE A 223 17.07 -5.12 -10.19
C ILE A 223 16.56 -6.43 -10.76
N PHE A 224 16.80 -6.63 -12.05
CA PHE A 224 16.44 -7.85 -12.77
C PHE A 224 17.69 -8.41 -13.45
N MET A 225 17.85 -9.72 -13.40
CA MET A 225 19.02 -10.41 -13.92
C MET A 225 18.64 -11.81 -14.37
N GLY A 226 19.24 -12.26 -15.48
CA GLY A 226 19.05 -13.60 -15.99
C GLY A 226 19.64 -13.77 -17.38
N GLY A 227 19.41 -14.96 -17.94
CA GLY A 227 19.84 -15.33 -19.28
C GLY A 227 18.70 -15.38 -20.29
N PRO A 228 19.00 -15.76 -21.55
CA PRO A 228 17.98 -16.08 -22.54
C PRO A 228 17.02 -17.16 -22.02
N GLY A 229 15.72 -16.96 -22.21
CA GLY A 229 14.70 -17.89 -21.75
C GLY A 229 13.37 -17.20 -21.38
N PRO A 230 12.49 -17.90 -20.64
CA PRO A 230 11.24 -17.31 -20.15
C PRO A 230 11.52 -16.12 -19.21
N GLY A 231 10.88 -14.99 -19.50
CA GLY A 231 10.99 -13.77 -18.70
C GLY A 231 9.85 -13.61 -17.69
N ALA A 232 9.58 -12.35 -17.32
CA ALA A 232 8.42 -12.02 -16.50
C ALA A 232 7.10 -12.30 -17.24
N HIS A 233 6.09 -12.75 -16.49
CA HIS A 233 4.73 -12.89 -17.01
C HIS A 233 4.12 -11.52 -17.29
N MET A 234 3.11 -11.47 -18.17
CA MET A 234 2.38 -10.24 -18.46
C MET A 234 1.69 -9.71 -17.20
N TRP A 235 1.93 -8.45 -16.88
CA TRP A 235 1.42 -7.77 -15.70
C TRP A 235 1.22 -6.29 -16.00
N THR A 236 0.27 -5.65 -15.32
CA THR A 236 0.11 -4.20 -15.35
C THR A 236 0.60 -3.63 -14.03
N THR A 237 1.43 -2.59 -14.08
CA THR A 237 1.86 -1.85 -12.90
C THR A 237 1.12 -0.52 -12.82
N SER A 238 0.77 -0.09 -11.61
CA SER A 238 0.23 1.24 -11.35
C SER A 238 1.26 2.01 -10.53
N ILE A 239 1.89 3.00 -11.15
CA ILE A 239 2.84 3.88 -10.48
C ILE A 239 2.10 5.18 -10.18
N ILE A 240 1.95 5.52 -8.90
CA ILE A 240 1.30 6.77 -8.51
C ILE A 240 2.28 7.91 -8.78
N HIS A 241 1.97 8.77 -9.76
CA HIS A 241 2.62 10.07 -9.85
C HIS A 241 2.04 10.99 -8.77
N ARG A 242 2.76 11.16 -7.66
CA ARG A 242 2.50 12.25 -6.70
C ARG A 242 3.05 13.58 -7.22
N GLY A 243 2.67 13.96 -8.43
CA GLY A 243 2.84 15.34 -8.88
C GLY A 243 1.85 16.22 -8.11
N LYS A 244 2.34 17.24 -7.39
CA LYS A 244 1.45 18.36 -7.00
C LYS A 244 0.89 18.92 -8.30
N LEU A 245 -0.40 18.74 -8.54
CA LEU A 245 -1.16 19.57 -9.47
C LEU A 245 -1.12 20.99 -8.93
N SER A 246 -0.10 21.77 -9.28
CA SER A 246 -0.19 23.22 -9.25
C SER A 246 -1.14 23.58 -10.38
N TYR A 247 -2.40 23.86 -10.02
CA TYR A 247 -3.33 24.58 -10.88
C TYR A 247 -2.64 25.87 -11.32
N VAL A 248 -2.33 25.99 -12.60
CA VAL A 248 -2.04 27.29 -13.22
C VAL A 248 -3.40 27.89 -13.51
N GLU A 249 -3.82 28.87 -12.70
CA GLU A 249 -4.94 29.75 -13.07
C GLU A 249 -4.54 30.51 -14.33
N GLU A 250 -5.13 30.13 -15.47
CA GLU A 250 -5.16 30.98 -16.65
C GLU A 250 -6.01 32.22 -16.31
N ASN A 251 -5.34 33.32 -15.99
CA ASN A 251 -5.96 34.64 -15.99
C ASN A 251 -6.33 35.00 -17.43
N TYR A 252 -7.59 34.79 -17.79
CA TYR A 252 -8.19 35.46 -18.93
C TYR A 252 -8.31 36.95 -18.60
N GLY A 253 -7.37 37.74 -19.10
CA GLY A 253 -7.47 39.20 -19.11
C GLY A 253 -8.51 39.64 -20.14
N SER A 254 -9.50 40.39 -19.67
CA SER A 254 -10.37 41.29 -20.44
C SER A 254 -9.73 42.66 -20.56
#